data_AF-A0A960PPZ7-F1
#
_entry.id   AF-A0A960PPZ7-F1
#
_cell.length_a   1.000
_cell.length_b   1.000
_cell.length_c   1.000
_cell.angle_alpha   90.00
_cell.angle_beta   90.00
_cell.angle_gamma   90.00
#
_symmetry.space_group_name_H-M   'P 1'
#
loop_
_entity.id
_entity.type
_entity.pdbx_description
1 polymer ?
#
loop_
_entity_poly.entity_id
_entity_poly.type
_entity_poly.pdbx_seq_one_letter_code
_entity_poly.pdbx_strand_id
1 'polypeptide(L)'
;MPRHHRSFLTLLLMGLLLVPSALEAAKPPAENPLLSPEDAPAPSFRRGNARISAETGAPVALYRLHYPVAAGTPEAMARQYLAENFSSLRLSSPLLADLAHFATREMPAGTTVRYRQTFEGIPVYGADLAVTISPAHEVSFVMNSYKPGVHVDSIVPAVSAASARARVIEHLGLNEPFAFDQTTLAIFHHDGVSRLAQQVRIAPRVAPFGDFLGLVDAQTGELLRVWDKAAYAPVDGSGLTFDPDPLSSAGATYNDPGYTDGGDADTAELNAERVAVTLRDIDLTGGTYTLRGPWADIRDSESPFEGLYQQMSDTFNFTRTQNEFEAVLTYWHIDNIMRYLNLDLGIPITPIQYSGGARFDPNGLGGADNSHYIGSTGEVAFGHGGVDDSEDADVVIHELGHALHDWVTNGNLSQVNG
;
A
#
# COMPACT_ATOMS: atom_id res chain seq x y z
N MET A 1 -50.27 -41.62 48.67
CA MET A 1 -50.76 -40.36 49.29
C MET A 1 -49.90 -40.08 50.52
N PRO A 2 -49.43 -38.86 50.83
CA PRO A 2 -49.31 -37.62 50.05
C PRO A 2 -47.87 -37.04 50.02
N ARG A 3 -47.77 -35.90 49.31
CA ARG A 3 -46.62 -35.05 48.95
C ARG A 3 -45.80 -34.52 50.14
N HIS A 4 -44.51 -34.23 49.89
CA HIS A 4 -43.95 -32.88 50.10
C HIS A 4 -42.79 -32.59 49.15
N HIS A 5 -42.90 -31.47 48.44
CA HIS A 5 -41.90 -30.86 47.57
C HIS A 5 -40.68 -30.36 48.35
N ARG A 6 -39.48 -30.55 47.78
CA ARG A 6 -38.43 -29.52 47.77
C ARG A 6 -37.72 -29.53 46.42
N SER A 7 -37.86 -28.39 45.73
CA SER A 7 -37.27 -28.06 44.45
C SER A 7 -35.75 -27.96 44.53
N PHE A 8 -35.03 -28.65 43.64
CA PHE A 8 -33.64 -28.33 43.34
C PHE A 8 -33.62 -27.41 42.12
N LEU A 9 -33.22 -26.16 42.38
CA LEU A 9 -32.96 -25.15 41.38
C LEU A 9 -31.50 -25.32 40.93
N THR A 10 -31.28 -26.07 39.85
CA THR A 10 -29.97 -26.12 39.19
C THR A 10 -30.00 -25.07 38.07
N LEU A 11 -29.55 -23.86 38.40
CA LEU A 11 -29.27 -22.83 37.40
C LEU A 11 -28.04 -23.28 36.59
N LEU A 12 -28.27 -23.76 35.37
CA LEU A 12 -27.21 -23.97 34.39
C LEU A 12 -26.85 -22.60 33.80
N LEU A 13 -25.91 -21.90 34.45
CA LEU A 13 -25.33 -20.68 33.91
C LEU A 13 -24.40 -21.07 32.77
N MET A 14 -24.93 -21.12 31.55
CA MET A 14 -24.16 -21.33 30.33
C MET A 14 -23.37 -20.03 30.07
N GLY A 15 -22.16 -19.97 30.62
CA GLY A 15 -21.20 -18.92 30.32
C GLY A 15 -20.84 -18.97 28.85
N LEU A 16 -21.41 -18.06 28.07
CA LEU A 16 -20.97 -17.78 26.71
C LEU A 16 -19.57 -17.16 26.84
N LEU A 17 -18.53 -17.99 26.74
CA LEU A 17 -17.18 -17.54 26.46
C LEU A 17 -17.21 -16.93 25.06
N LEU A 18 -17.44 -15.62 24.98
CA LEU A 18 -16.96 -14.85 23.84
C LEU A 18 -15.43 -14.96 23.87
N VAL A 19 -14.90 -15.90 23.11
CA VAL A 19 -13.53 -15.81 22.64
C VAL A 19 -13.54 -14.65 21.64
N PRO A 20 -12.87 -13.51 21.91
CA PRO A 20 -12.64 -12.55 20.85
C PRO A 20 -11.77 -13.28 19.83
N SER A 21 -12.35 -13.69 18.71
CA SER A 21 -11.57 -14.01 17.53
C SER A 21 -10.95 -12.69 17.11
N ALA A 22 -9.73 -12.42 17.60
CA ALA A 22 -8.88 -11.43 16.99
C ALA A 22 -8.77 -11.86 15.52
N LEU A 23 -9.36 -11.07 14.61
CA LEU A 23 -8.92 -11.11 13.23
C LEU A 23 -7.47 -10.65 13.27
N GLU A 24 -6.54 -11.60 13.31
CA GLU A 24 -5.15 -11.31 12.99
C GLU A 24 -5.12 -11.01 11.49
N ALA A 25 -5.18 -9.72 11.17
CA ALA A 25 -4.73 -9.24 9.89
C ALA A 25 -3.21 -9.48 9.84
N ALA A 26 -2.77 -10.26 8.84
CA ALA A 26 -1.36 -10.28 8.48
C ALA A 26 -0.94 -8.85 8.08
N LYS A 27 0.37 -8.60 7.99
CA LYS A 27 0.93 -7.35 7.49
C LYS A 27 1.61 -7.57 6.13
N PRO A 28 1.80 -6.53 5.28
CA PRO A 28 2.29 -6.74 3.93
C PRO A 28 3.64 -7.41 4.02
N PRO A 29 3.89 -8.50 3.28
CA PRO A 29 5.26 -8.93 3.11
C PRO A 29 6.08 -7.73 2.63
N ALA A 30 7.32 -7.67 3.10
CA ALA A 30 8.33 -6.74 2.62
C ALA A 30 8.16 -6.44 1.13
N GLU A 31 8.38 -5.18 0.68
CA GLU A 31 8.38 -4.84 -0.76
C GLU A 31 9.20 -5.90 -1.48
N ASN A 32 8.49 -6.82 -2.11
CA ASN A 32 9.13 -7.91 -2.80
C ASN A 32 9.56 -7.27 -4.11
N PRO A 33 10.86 -7.21 -4.44
CA PRO A 33 11.35 -6.59 -5.67
C PRO A 33 10.76 -7.21 -6.94
N LEU A 34 10.04 -8.32 -6.78
CA LEU A 34 9.32 -9.07 -7.79
C LEU A 34 7.86 -8.57 -7.94
N LEU A 35 7.35 -7.73 -7.05
CA LEU A 35 6.05 -7.08 -7.20
C LEU A 35 6.21 -5.77 -7.97
N SER A 36 5.36 -5.58 -8.97
CA SER A 36 5.06 -4.28 -9.53
C SER A 36 4.21 -3.47 -8.53
N PRO A 37 4.38 -2.15 -8.42
CA PRO A 37 3.52 -1.31 -7.59
C PRO A 37 2.04 -1.43 -8.01
N GLU A 38 1.12 -1.26 -7.06
CA GLU A 38 -0.32 -1.16 -7.34
C GLU A 38 -0.58 0.02 -8.30
N ASP A 39 -1.67 -0.04 -9.09
CA ASP A 39 -2.04 1.11 -9.92
C ASP A 39 -2.37 2.25 -8.97
N ALA A 40 -1.52 3.26 -8.95
CA ALA A 40 -1.95 4.56 -8.47
C ALA A 40 -3.26 4.88 -9.22
N PRO A 41 -4.34 5.25 -8.51
CA PRO A 41 -5.60 5.54 -9.18
C PRO A 41 -5.35 6.56 -10.28
N ALA A 42 -5.76 6.23 -11.51
CA ALA A 42 -5.46 7.03 -12.69
C ALA A 42 -5.75 8.51 -12.41
N PRO A 43 -4.82 9.43 -12.77
CA PRO A 43 -4.93 10.83 -12.40
C PRO A 43 -6.29 11.36 -12.84
N SER A 44 -6.95 12.09 -11.94
CA SER A 44 -8.29 12.58 -12.16
C SER A 44 -8.52 13.92 -11.49
N PHE A 45 -9.42 14.71 -12.04
CA PHE A 45 -9.78 16.02 -11.51
C PHE A 45 -11.29 16.13 -11.32
N ARG A 46 -11.72 17.00 -10.39
CA ARG A 46 -13.14 17.29 -10.19
C ARG A 46 -13.62 18.31 -11.20
N ARG A 47 -14.79 18.06 -11.78
CA ARG A 47 -15.53 19.00 -12.62
C ARG A 47 -17.00 18.92 -12.26
N GLY A 48 -17.51 19.94 -11.56
CA GLY A 48 -18.90 19.95 -11.09
C GLY A 48 -19.21 18.77 -10.19
N ASN A 49 -20.22 17.97 -10.58
CA ASN A 49 -20.63 16.76 -9.88
C ASN A 49 -19.93 15.49 -10.40
N ALA A 50 -18.81 15.62 -11.12
CA ALA A 50 -18.07 14.51 -11.69
C ALA A 50 -16.61 14.51 -11.25
N ARG A 51 -16.01 13.32 -11.19
CA ARG A 51 -14.56 13.12 -11.22
C ARG A 51 -14.22 12.59 -12.62
N ILE A 52 -13.30 13.25 -13.31
CA ILE A 52 -12.95 13.00 -14.71
C ILE A 52 -11.51 12.47 -14.77
N SER A 53 -11.29 11.39 -15.51
CA SER A 53 -9.95 10.88 -15.83
C SER A 53 -9.17 11.95 -16.61
N ALA A 54 -7.97 12.29 -16.16
CA ALA A 54 -7.07 13.19 -16.85
C ALA A 54 -6.53 12.60 -18.15
N GLU A 55 -6.45 11.26 -18.22
CA GLU A 55 -5.93 10.52 -19.37
C GLU A 55 -6.99 10.36 -20.47
N THR A 56 -8.16 9.83 -20.12
CA THR A 56 -9.18 9.44 -21.12
C THR A 56 -10.27 10.51 -21.31
N GLY A 57 -10.36 11.47 -20.39
CA GLY A 57 -11.48 12.41 -20.31
C GLY A 57 -12.82 11.73 -19.99
N ALA A 58 -12.85 10.45 -19.66
CA ALA A 58 -14.05 9.74 -19.24
C ALA A 58 -14.41 10.11 -17.80
N PRO A 59 -15.70 10.21 -17.45
CA PRO A 59 -16.11 10.35 -16.06
C PRO A 59 -15.82 9.04 -15.32
N VAL A 60 -14.96 9.10 -14.30
CA VAL A 60 -14.64 7.96 -13.42
C VAL A 60 -15.64 7.83 -12.26
N ALA A 61 -16.27 8.94 -11.88
CA ALA A 61 -17.38 8.96 -10.94
C ALA A 61 -18.33 10.11 -11.25
N LEU A 62 -19.63 9.87 -11.15
CA LEU A 62 -20.70 10.86 -11.28
C LEU A 62 -21.55 10.84 -10.02
N TYR A 63 -21.71 12.00 -9.39
CA TYR A 63 -22.41 12.16 -8.12
C TYR A 63 -23.71 12.94 -8.33
N ARG A 64 -24.74 12.64 -7.52
CA ARG A 64 -25.99 13.43 -7.43
C ARG A 64 -26.60 13.68 -8.81
N LEU A 65 -26.72 12.62 -9.62
CA LEU A 65 -27.20 12.72 -11.01
C LEU A 65 -28.70 13.05 -11.09
N HIS A 66 -29.52 12.47 -10.21
CA HIS A 66 -30.98 12.58 -10.23
C HIS A 66 -31.59 12.27 -11.61
N TYR A 67 -31.01 11.29 -12.32
CA TYR A 67 -31.43 10.97 -13.68
C TYR A 67 -32.61 9.98 -13.64
N PRO A 68 -33.80 10.37 -14.10
CA PRO A 68 -34.97 9.49 -14.06
C PRO A 68 -34.83 8.35 -15.06
N VAL A 69 -35.19 7.14 -14.63
CA VAL A 69 -35.26 5.93 -15.49
C VAL A 69 -36.65 5.31 -15.40
N ALA A 70 -37.06 4.60 -16.44
CA ALA A 70 -38.35 3.93 -16.46
C ALA A 70 -38.37 2.79 -15.43
N ALA A 71 -39.42 2.74 -14.62
CA ALA A 71 -39.58 1.69 -13.61
C ALA A 71 -39.48 0.30 -14.26
N GLY A 72 -38.64 -0.56 -13.69
CA GLY A 72 -38.35 -1.89 -14.21
C GLY A 72 -37.47 -2.68 -13.25
N THR A 73 -36.84 -3.74 -13.74
CA THR A 73 -35.80 -4.41 -12.94
C THR A 73 -34.61 -3.48 -12.74
N PRO A 74 -33.84 -3.61 -11.64
CA PRO A 74 -32.65 -2.79 -11.43
C PRO A 74 -31.69 -2.80 -12.62
N GLU A 75 -31.48 -3.97 -13.23
CA GLU A 75 -30.61 -4.11 -14.40
C GLU A 75 -31.18 -3.38 -15.62
N ALA A 76 -32.48 -3.46 -15.88
CA ALA A 76 -33.11 -2.74 -17.00
C ALA A 76 -32.99 -1.22 -16.83
N MET A 77 -33.22 -0.73 -15.61
CA MET A 77 -33.06 0.68 -15.24
C MET A 77 -31.61 1.16 -15.43
N ALA A 78 -30.63 0.38 -14.95
CA ALA A 78 -29.21 0.70 -15.13
C ALA A 78 -28.79 0.66 -16.61
N ARG A 79 -29.24 -0.36 -17.37
CA ARG A 79 -28.98 -0.47 -18.81
C ARG A 79 -29.57 0.69 -19.59
N GLN A 80 -30.77 1.16 -19.24
CA GLN A 80 -31.36 2.35 -19.86
C GLN A 80 -30.44 3.55 -19.70
N TYR A 81 -30.05 3.87 -18.46
CA TYR A 81 -29.15 5.01 -18.20
C TYR A 81 -27.84 4.90 -18.99
N LEU A 82 -27.20 3.72 -18.96
CA LEU A 82 -25.93 3.51 -19.65
C LEU A 82 -26.05 3.64 -21.17
N ALA A 83 -27.13 3.15 -21.76
CA ALA A 83 -27.38 3.23 -23.20
C ALA A 83 -27.66 4.68 -23.63
N GLU A 84 -28.48 5.42 -22.88
CA GLU A 84 -28.82 6.81 -23.16
C GLU A 84 -27.61 7.76 -22.98
N ASN A 85 -26.68 7.41 -22.08
CA ASN A 85 -25.52 8.24 -21.74
C ASN A 85 -24.19 7.70 -22.28
N PHE A 86 -24.20 6.67 -23.15
CA PHE A 86 -23.01 5.91 -23.55
C PHE A 86 -21.87 6.80 -24.05
N SER A 87 -22.18 7.81 -24.87
CA SER A 87 -21.19 8.73 -25.44
C SER A 87 -20.52 9.59 -24.36
N SER A 88 -21.30 10.09 -23.39
CA SER A 88 -20.78 10.90 -22.27
C SER A 88 -19.93 10.08 -21.30
N LEU A 89 -20.26 8.79 -21.16
CA LEU A 89 -19.55 7.82 -20.35
C LEU A 89 -18.35 7.20 -21.07
N ARG A 90 -18.14 7.54 -22.36
CA ARG A 90 -17.11 6.97 -23.24
C ARG A 90 -17.22 5.44 -23.42
N LEU A 91 -18.43 4.90 -23.35
CA LEU A 91 -18.69 3.49 -23.65
C LEU A 91 -18.65 3.25 -25.17
N SER A 92 -18.31 2.04 -25.60
CA SER A 92 -18.18 1.70 -27.02
C SER A 92 -19.47 1.88 -27.83
N SER A 93 -20.62 1.52 -27.25
CA SER A 93 -21.90 1.42 -27.96
C SER A 93 -23.09 1.47 -27.00
N PRO A 94 -24.23 2.06 -27.40
CA PRO A 94 -25.47 2.02 -26.60
C PRO A 94 -26.07 0.62 -26.50
N LEU A 95 -25.59 -0.36 -27.28
CA LEU A 95 -25.99 -1.76 -27.15
C LEU A 95 -25.40 -2.43 -25.90
N LEU A 96 -24.31 -1.87 -25.35
CA LEU A 96 -23.65 -2.35 -24.13
C LEU A 96 -23.31 -3.86 -24.19
N ALA A 97 -22.97 -4.35 -25.38
CA ALA A 97 -22.68 -5.77 -25.62
C ALA A 97 -21.40 -6.22 -24.92
N ASP A 98 -20.48 -5.29 -24.69
CA ASP A 98 -19.23 -5.46 -23.96
C ASP A 98 -19.40 -5.29 -22.45
N LEU A 99 -20.60 -5.03 -21.92
CA LEU A 99 -20.87 -4.95 -20.48
C LEU A 99 -21.67 -6.16 -20.01
N ALA A 100 -20.98 -7.07 -19.29
CA ALA A 100 -21.60 -8.22 -18.65
C ALA A 100 -22.06 -7.85 -17.24
N HIS A 101 -23.35 -8.02 -16.95
CA HIS A 101 -23.87 -7.91 -15.58
C HIS A 101 -23.30 -9.04 -14.72
N PHE A 102 -22.83 -8.72 -13.50
CA PHE A 102 -22.30 -9.74 -12.58
C PHE A 102 -22.79 -9.63 -11.14
N ALA A 103 -23.39 -8.51 -10.74
CA ALA A 103 -23.95 -8.37 -9.40
C ALA A 103 -25.04 -7.29 -9.34
N THR A 104 -26.08 -7.54 -8.56
CA THR A 104 -27.06 -6.55 -8.10
C THR A 104 -27.13 -6.63 -6.58
N ARG A 105 -27.04 -5.47 -5.92
CA ARG A 105 -27.22 -5.36 -4.46
C ARG A 105 -28.30 -4.34 -4.14
N GLU A 106 -29.40 -4.83 -3.60
CA GLU A 106 -30.54 -4.02 -3.19
C GLU A 106 -30.44 -3.66 -1.70
N MET A 107 -30.66 -2.39 -1.38
CA MET A 107 -30.67 -1.86 -0.01
C MET A 107 -31.84 -0.87 0.15
N PRO A 108 -32.32 -0.59 1.37
CA PRO A 108 -33.41 0.39 1.57
C PRO A 108 -33.11 1.79 1.02
N ALA A 109 -31.84 2.19 1.02
CA ALA A 109 -31.38 3.48 0.50
C ALA A 109 -31.22 3.53 -1.03
N GLY A 110 -31.31 2.39 -1.71
CA GLY A 110 -31.14 2.27 -3.16
C GLY A 110 -30.49 0.95 -3.58
N THR A 111 -30.48 0.71 -4.89
CA THR A 111 -29.96 -0.51 -5.51
C THR A 111 -28.71 -0.20 -6.32
N THR A 112 -27.65 -0.99 -6.16
CA THR A 112 -26.44 -0.89 -6.98
C THR A 112 -26.35 -2.07 -7.93
N VAL A 113 -26.22 -1.79 -9.22
CA VAL A 113 -26.03 -2.77 -10.30
C VAL A 113 -24.60 -2.65 -10.81
N ARG A 114 -23.92 -3.78 -10.96
CA ARG A 114 -22.52 -3.85 -11.38
C ARG A 114 -22.35 -4.62 -12.68
N TYR A 115 -21.53 -4.05 -13.56
CA TYR A 115 -21.14 -4.60 -14.84
C TYR A 115 -19.62 -4.73 -14.90
N ARG A 116 -19.15 -5.72 -15.64
CA ARG A 116 -17.75 -5.89 -16.00
C ARG A 116 -17.61 -5.73 -17.50
N GLN A 117 -16.64 -4.94 -17.94
CA GLN A 117 -16.29 -4.85 -19.34
C GLN A 117 -15.69 -6.19 -19.80
N THR A 118 -16.08 -6.63 -20.98
CA THR A 118 -15.57 -7.82 -21.64
C THR A 118 -15.18 -7.50 -23.08
N PHE A 119 -14.18 -8.20 -23.61
CA PHE A 119 -13.84 -8.22 -25.02
C PHE A 119 -13.97 -9.66 -25.50
N GLU A 120 -14.90 -9.92 -26.43
CA GLU A 120 -15.24 -11.28 -26.89
C GLU A 120 -15.52 -12.27 -25.73
N GLY A 121 -16.15 -11.78 -24.66
CA GLY A 121 -16.48 -12.58 -23.47
C GLY A 121 -15.33 -12.73 -22.45
N ILE A 122 -14.11 -12.28 -22.78
CA ILE A 122 -12.99 -12.26 -21.84
C ILE A 122 -13.06 -10.98 -20.99
N PRO A 123 -13.01 -11.08 -19.65
CA PRO A 123 -13.03 -9.92 -18.77
C PRO A 123 -11.86 -8.96 -19.01
N VAL A 124 -12.13 -7.66 -19.09
CA VAL A 124 -11.08 -6.63 -19.09
C VAL A 124 -10.67 -6.34 -17.66
N TYR A 125 -9.38 -6.50 -17.35
CA TYR A 125 -8.85 -6.35 -15.99
C TYR A 125 -9.03 -4.91 -15.48
N GLY A 126 -9.64 -4.78 -14.29
CA GLY A 126 -9.89 -3.50 -13.61
C GLY A 126 -11.04 -2.67 -14.18
N ALA A 127 -11.76 -3.16 -15.20
CA ALA A 127 -12.77 -2.39 -15.92
C ALA A 127 -14.20 -2.73 -15.46
N ASP A 128 -14.52 -2.38 -14.21
CA ASP A 128 -15.85 -2.53 -13.64
C ASP A 128 -16.63 -1.20 -13.67
N LEU A 129 -17.95 -1.31 -13.82
CA LEU A 129 -18.88 -0.19 -13.80
C LEU A 129 -19.98 -0.46 -12.77
N ALA A 130 -20.35 0.53 -11.97
CA ALA A 130 -21.43 0.44 -11.00
C ALA A 130 -22.42 1.60 -11.17
N VAL A 131 -23.72 1.28 -11.18
CA VAL A 131 -24.84 2.24 -11.24
C VAL A 131 -25.68 2.08 -9.99
N THR A 132 -25.86 3.16 -9.24
CA THR A 132 -26.73 3.20 -8.06
C THR A 132 -28.02 3.94 -8.40
N ILE A 133 -29.15 3.30 -8.10
CA ILE A 133 -30.51 3.74 -8.39
C ILE A 133 -31.24 3.95 -7.06
N SER A 134 -31.88 5.11 -6.89
CA SER A 134 -32.68 5.43 -5.71
C SER A 134 -34.04 4.70 -5.73
N PRO A 135 -34.74 4.61 -4.58
CA PRO A 135 -36.11 4.09 -4.55
C PRO A 135 -37.12 4.87 -5.40
N ALA A 136 -36.78 6.10 -5.83
CA ALA A 136 -37.61 6.92 -6.72
C ALA A 136 -37.38 6.63 -8.21
N HIS A 137 -36.64 5.56 -8.55
CA HIS A 137 -36.21 5.23 -9.92
C HIS A 137 -35.36 6.33 -10.57
N GLU A 138 -34.42 6.89 -9.80
CA GLU A 138 -33.44 7.84 -10.31
C GLU A 138 -32.03 7.27 -10.15
N VAL A 139 -31.21 7.34 -11.20
CA VAL A 139 -29.76 7.09 -11.07
C VAL A 139 -29.16 8.24 -10.26
N SER A 140 -28.52 7.90 -9.14
CA SER A 140 -28.00 8.86 -8.17
C SER A 140 -26.47 8.90 -8.15
N PHE A 141 -25.81 7.78 -8.45
CA PHE A 141 -24.36 7.66 -8.47
C PHE A 141 -23.91 6.64 -9.53
N VAL A 142 -22.80 6.96 -10.21
CA VAL A 142 -22.15 6.05 -11.17
C VAL A 142 -20.65 6.05 -10.88
N MET A 143 -20.06 4.85 -10.83
CA MET A 143 -18.61 4.65 -10.83
C MET A 143 -18.24 3.91 -12.09
N ASN A 144 -17.25 4.41 -12.82
CA ASN A 144 -16.97 3.96 -14.18
C ASN A 144 -15.46 3.81 -14.38
N SER A 145 -14.99 2.57 -14.38
CA SER A 145 -13.61 2.22 -14.72
C SER A 145 -13.49 1.61 -16.12
N TYR A 146 -14.50 1.82 -16.98
CA TYR A 146 -14.51 1.32 -18.36
C TYR A 146 -13.27 1.80 -19.12
N LYS A 147 -12.66 0.91 -19.92
CA LYS A 147 -11.46 1.19 -20.72
C LYS A 147 -11.84 1.30 -22.20
N PRO A 148 -11.88 2.51 -22.78
CA PRO A 148 -12.21 2.68 -24.19
C PRO A 148 -11.12 2.09 -25.10
N GLY A 149 -11.51 1.61 -26.30
CA GLY A 149 -10.56 1.20 -27.32
C GLY A 149 -9.82 -0.12 -27.05
N VAL A 150 -10.29 -0.94 -26.10
CA VAL A 150 -9.74 -2.27 -25.85
C VAL A 150 -9.84 -3.14 -27.10
N HIS A 151 -8.71 -3.69 -27.53
CA HIS A 151 -8.65 -4.57 -28.70
C HIS A 151 -7.43 -5.49 -28.63
N VAL A 152 -7.61 -6.78 -28.94
CA VAL A 152 -6.51 -7.73 -29.13
C VAL A 152 -6.72 -8.50 -30.44
N ASP A 153 -5.63 -8.83 -31.14
CA ASP A 153 -5.70 -9.54 -32.42
C ASP A 153 -6.11 -11.01 -32.27
N SER A 154 -5.88 -11.60 -31.09
CA SER A 154 -6.20 -12.99 -30.79
C SER A 154 -6.59 -13.18 -29.33
N ILE A 155 -7.66 -13.94 -29.11
CA ILE A 155 -8.10 -14.40 -27.79
C ILE A 155 -7.66 -15.84 -27.46
N VAL A 156 -6.89 -16.47 -28.36
CA VAL A 156 -6.35 -17.82 -28.17
C VAL A 156 -4.97 -17.72 -27.51
N PRO A 157 -4.79 -18.22 -26.28
CA PRO A 157 -3.50 -18.12 -25.60
C PRO A 157 -2.49 -19.12 -26.19
N ALA A 158 -1.28 -18.66 -26.50
CA ALA A 158 -0.14 -19.54 -26.81
C ALA A 158 0.53 -20.08 -25.53
N VAL A 159 0.47 -19.32 -24.43
CA VAL A 159 0.96 -19.71 -23.11
C VAL A 159 -0.16 -20.35 -22.30
N SER A 160 0.07 -21.58 -21.84
CA SER A 160 -0.91 -22.31 -21.04
C SER A 160 -1.08 -21.70 -19.64
N ALA A 161 -2.27 -21.86 -19.08
CA ALA A 161 -2.56 -21.44 -17.70
C ALA A 161 -1.57 -22.04 -16.69
N ALA A 162 -1.18 -23.30 -16.87
CA ALA A 162 -0.20 -23.96 -16.01
C ALA A 162 1.21 -23.33 -16.09
N SER A 163 1.64 -22.92 -17.29
CA SER A 163 2.94 -22.26 -17.47
C SER A 163 2.94 -20.86 -16.88
N ALA A 164 1.85 -20.10 -17.05
CA ALA A 164 1.69 -18.78 -16.43
C ALA A 164 1.66 -18.88 -14.90
N ARG A 165 0.91 -19.86 -14.36
CA ARG A 165 0.89 -20.16 -12.91
C ARG A 165 2.29 -20.46 -12.38
N ALA A 166 3.01 -21.37 -13.04
CA ALA A 166 4.37 -21.74 -12.63
C ALA A 166 5.31 -20.54 -12.62
N ARG A 167 5.21 -19.66 -13.63
CA ARG A 167 6.00 -18.43 -13.72
C ARG A 167 5.73 -17.48 -12.56
N VAL A 168 4.47 -17.28 -12.17
CA VAL A 168 4.13 -16.42 -11.02
C VAL A 168 4.63 -17.02 -9.71
N ILE A 169 4.52 -18.34 -9.53
CA ILE A 169 5.04 -19.04 -8.34
C ILE A 169 6.57 -18.91 -8.24
N GLU A 170 7.27 -19.17 -9.34
CA GLU A 170 8.74 -19.05 -9.42
C GLU A 170 9.17 -17.61 -9.15
N HIS A 171 8.52 -16.65 -9.81
CA HIS A 171 8.81 -15.23 -9.67
C HIS A 171 8.54 -14.71 -8.26
N LEU A 172 7.62 -15.30 -7.50
CA LEU A 172 7.31 -14.86 -6.13
C LEU A 172 7.92 -15.74 -5.04
N GLY A 173 8.59 -16.85 -5.40
CA GLY A 173 9.10 -17.82 -4.44
C GLY A 173 8.02 -18.51 -3.59
N LEU A 174 6.82 -18.74 -4.15
CA LEU A 174 5.69 -19.29 -3.38
C LEU A 174 5.84 -20.79 -3.15
N ASN A 175 5.45 -21.23 -1.94
CA ASN A 175 5.47 -22.64 -1.56
C ASN A 175 4.06 -23.16 -1.27
N GLU A 176 3.80 -24.39 -1.69
CA GLU A 176 2.59 -25.13 -1.31
C GLU A 176 2.58 -25.41 0.21
N PRO A 177 1.40 -25.59 0.84
CA PRO A 177 0.08 -25.63 0.22
C PRO A 177 -0.56 -24.25 0.00
N PHE A 178 -1.36 -24.12 -1.06
CA PHE A 178 -2.15 -22.92 -1.31
C PHE A 178 -3.58 -23.00 -0.74
N ALA A 179 -4.07 -21.90 -0.18
CA ALA A 179 -5.45 -21.72 0.29
C ALA A 179 -6.40 -21.38 -0.87
N PHE A 180 -5.88 -20.67 -1.87
CA PHE A 180 -6.56 -20.33 -3.09
C PHE A 180 -5.56 -20.37 -4.25
N ASP A 181 -6.00 -20.87 -5.39
CA ASP A 181 -5.20 -20.98 -6.61
C ASP A 181 -6.14 -21.05 -7.82
N GLN A 182 -6.12 -20.00 -8.63
CA GLN A 182 -6.94 -19.90 -9.82
C GLN A 182 -6.19 -19.16 -10.93
N THR A 183 -6.27 -19.68 -12.15
CA THR A 183 -5.79 -18.99 -13.35
C THR A 183 -6.93 -18.85 -14.36
N THR A 184 -7.18 -17.64 -14.83
CA THR A 184 -8.22 -17.31 -15.82
C THR A 184 -7.69 -16.33 -16.85
N LEU A 185 -8.25 -16.31 -18.07
CA LEU A 185 -7.93 -15.26 -19.04
C LEU A 185 -8.52 -13.91 -18.64
N ALA A 186 -7.78 -12.85 -18.94
CA ALA A 186 -8.21 -11.47 -18.84
C ALA A 186 -7.60 -10.65 -19.99
N ILE A 187 -8.19 -9.50 -20.31
CA ILE A 187 -7.54 -8.49 -21.16
C ILE A 187 -6.90 -7.44 -20.26
N PHE A 188 -5.58 -7.33 -20.33
CA PHE A 188 -4.86 -6.23 -19.73
C PHE A 188 -4.84 -5.06 -20.71
N HIS A 189 -5.19 -3.86 -20.24
CA HIS A 189 -5.15 -2.64 -21.04
C HIS A 189 -4.52 -1.52 -20.22
N HIS A 190 -3.43 -0.97 -20.74
CA HIS A 190 -2.60 0.05 -20.12
C HIS A 190 -1.96 0.90 -21.22
N ASP A 191 -1.92 2.23 -21.04
CA ASP A 191 -1.37 3.20 -21.99
C ASP A 191 -1.85 3.02 -23.44
N GLY A 192 -3.14 2.77 -23.63
CA GLY A 192 -3.76 2.55 -24.94
C GLY A 192 -3.41 1.21 -25.60
N VAL A 193 -2.63 0.37 -24.94
CA VAL A 193 -2.17 -0.92 -25.43
C VAL A 193 -2.91 -2.04 -24.71
N SER A 194 -3.44 -2.98 -25.49
CA SER A 194 -4.14 -4.15 -24.98
C SER A 194 -3.35 -5.44 -25.22
N ARG A 195 -3.39 -6.34 -24.24
CA ARG A 195 -2.76 -7.66 -24.27
C ARG A 195 -3.73 -8.70 -23.69
N LEU A 196 -3.78 -9.88 -24.32
CA LEU A 196 -4.40 -11.04 -23.70
C LEU A 196 -3.46 -11.52 -22.59
N ALA A 197 -3.99 -11.72 -21.38
CA ALA A 197 -3.21 -12.12 -20.22
C ALA A 197 -3.82 -13.33 -19.51
N GLN A 198 -2.98 -14.19 -18.95
CA GLN A 198 -3.34 -15.14 -17.91
C GLN A 198 -3.30 -14.41 -16.56
N GLN A 199 -4.46 -14.24 -15.93
CA GLN A 199 -4.60 -13.72 -14.58
C GLN A 199 -4.50 -14.88 -13.60
N VAL A 200 -3.37 -14.94 -12.89
CA VAL A 200 -3.08 -15.92 -11.85
C VAL A 200 -3.38 -15.28 -10.49
N ARG A 201 -4.14 -15.97 -9.65
CA ARG A 201 -4.42 -15.56 -8.27
C ARG A 201 -4.06 -16.69 -7.31
N ILE A 202 -3.14 -16.43 -6.38
CA ILE A 202 -2.63 -17.44 -5.45
C ILE A 202 -2.60 -16.84 -4.04
N ALA A 203 -3.16 -17.57 -3.08
CA ALA A 203 -3.06 -17.25 -1.65
C ALA A 203 -2.38 -18.41 -0.92
N PRO A 204 -1.09 -18.29 -0.54
CA PRO A 204 -0.38 -19.35 0.18
C PRO A 204 -0.87 -19.58 1.62
N ARG A 205 -0.74 -20.82 2.12
CA ARG A 205 -0.94 -21.16 3.54
C ARG A 205 0.37 -21.15 4.34
N VAL A 206 1.49 -20.96 3.66
CA VAL A 206 2.83 -20.89 4.23
C VAL A 206 3.52 -19.64 3.70
N ALA A 207 4.55 -19.17 4.40
CA ALA A 207 5.29 -18.00 3.96
C ALA A 207 5.87 -18.17 2.53
N PRO A 208 5.86 -17.11 1.71
CA PRO A 208 5.31 -15.77 2.00
C PRO A 208 3.76 -15.74 1.96
N PHE A 209 3.15 -15.04 2.92
CA PHE A 209 1.68 -14.89 3.00
C PHE A 209 1.19 -13.69 2.17
N GLY A 210 0.03 -13.83 1.50
CA GLY A 210 -0.60 -12.77 0.70
C GLY A 210 -1.81 -13.24 -0.12
N ASP A 211 -2.44 -12.33 -0.87
CA ASP A 211 -3.36 -12.64 -1.98
C ASP A 211 -2.73 -12.14 -3.28
N PHE A 212 -1.79 -12.91 -3.81
CA PHE A 212 -1.00 -12.52 -4.97
C PHE A 212 -1.82 -12.58 -6.24
N LEU A 213 -1.73 -11.52 -7.06
CA LEU A 213 -2.25 -11.50 -8.42
C LEU A 213 -1.11 -11.23 -9.41
N GLY A 214 -0.94 -12.13 -10.38
CA GLY A 214 -0.03 -11.99 -11.50
C GLY A 214 -0.80 -11.91 -12.84
N LEU A 215 -0.43 -10.97 -13.69
CA LEU A 215 -0.85 -10.88 -15.09
C LEU A 215 0.34 -11.29 -15.96
N VAL A 216 0.21 -12.41 -16.65
CA VAL A 216 1.21 -12.95 -17.57
C VAL A 216 0.70 -12.78 -19.00
N ASP A 217 1.47 -12.19 -19.91
CA ASP A 217 1.11 -12.11 -21.32
C ASP A 217 0.85 -13.52 -21.86
N ALA A 218 -0.35 -13.72 -22.40
CA ALA A 218 -0.83 -15.04 -22.82
C ALA A 218 -0.23 -15.50 -24.15
N GLN A 219 0.55 -14.67 -24.84
CA GLN A 219 1.27 -15.00 -26.06
C GLN A 219 2.77 -15.21 -25.80
N THR A 220 3.40 -14.31 -25.03
CA THR A 220 4.86 -14.32 -24.84
C THR A 220 5.31 -14.97 -23.53
N GLY A 221 4.43 -14.99 -22.53
CA GLY A 221 4.76 -15.44 -21.17
C GLY A 221 5.48 -14.36 -20.35
N GLU A 222 5.58 -13.13 -20.85
CA GLU A 222 6.10 -11.98 -20.11
C GLU A 222 5.24 -11.72 -18.87
N LEU A 223 5.87 -11.42 -17.73
CA LEU A 223 5.14 -10.94 -16.55
C LEU A 223 4.81 -9.46 -16.79
N LEU A 224 3.57 -9.19 -17.18
CA LEU A 224 3.08 -7.84 -17.39
C LEU A 224 2.99 -7.10 -16.07
N ARG A 225 2.59 -7.82 -15.01
CA ARG A 225 2.43 -7.25 -13.67
C ARG A 225 2.27 -8.31 -12.60
N VAL A 226 2.76 -8.05 -11.39
CA VAL A 226 2.54 -8.92 -10.21
C VAL A 226 2.39 -8.06 -8.96
N TRP A 227 1.40 -8.29 -8.10
CA TRP A 227 1.24 -7.51 -6.86
C TRP A 227 0.47 -8.30 -5.81
N ASP A 228 0.53 -7.86 -4.56
CA ASP A 228 -0.24 -8.41 -3.46
C ASP A 228 -1.55 -7.65 -3.26
N LYS A 229 -2.67 -8.36 -3.18
CA LYS A 229 -4.02 -7.81 -2.99
C LYS A 229 -4.55 -7.97 -1.57
N ALA A 230 -3.78 -8.57 -0.67
CA ALA A 230 -4.22 -8.71 0.71
C ALA A 230 -4.33 -7.33 1.38
N ALA A 231 -5.37 -7.16 2.18
CA ALA A 231 -5.54 -5.99 3.02
C ALA A 231 -4.82 -6.24 4.34
N TYR A 232 -3.83 -5.40 4.63
CA TYR A 232 -2.95 -5.54 5.77
C TYR A 232 -3.25 -4.45 6.81
N ALA A 233 -3.33 -4.81 8.10
CA ALA A 233 -3.54 -3.83 9.15
C ALA A 233 -2.18 -3.37 9.68
N PRO A 234 -1.83 -2.07 9.60
CA PRO A 234 -0.61 -1.57 10.21
C PRO A 234 -0.58 -1.85 11.73
N VAL A 235 0.61 -2.02 12.31
CA VAL A 235 0.79 -2.09 13.77
C VAL A 235 1.74 -1.00 14.20
N ASP A 236 1.55 -0.54 15.42
CA ASP A 236 2.49 0.36 16.06
C ASP A 236 3.51 -0.46 16.85
N GLY A 237 4.76 0.01 16.83
CA GLY A 237 5.80 -0.38 17.77
C GLY A 237 6.11 0.73 18.76
N SER A 238 7.06 0.46 19.65
CA SER A 238 7.64 1.46 20.55
C SER A 238 9.16 1.44 20.45
N GLY A 239 9.80 2.58 20.63
CA GLY A 239 11.26 2.67 20.61
C GLY A 239 11.78 3.82 21.48
N LEU A 240 13.11 3.90 21.57
CA LEU A 240 13.81 5.03 22.15
C LEU A 240 14.61 5.76 21.06
N THR A 241 14.63 7.08 21.09
CA THR A 241 15.37 7.93 20.15
C THR A 241 15.90 9.18 20.87
N PHE A 242 16.77 9.95 20.22
CA PHE A 242 16.97 11.36 20.55
C PHE A 242 15.97 12.24 19.79
N ASP A 243 15.39 13.23 20.48
CA ASP A 243 14.58 14.30 19.90
C ASP A 243 14.65 15.57 20.78
N PRO A 244 15.41 16.61 20.39
CA PRO A 244 16.35 16.69 19.25
C PRO A 244 17.66 15.93 19.56
N ASP A 245 18.82 16.37 19.08
CA ASP A 245 20.10 15.77 19.48
C ASP A 245 20.34 15.82 21.01
N PRO A 246 21.13 14.88 21.57
CA PRO A 246 21.29 14.74 23.02
C PRO A 246 22.10 15.89 23.66
N LEU A 247 22.88 16.67 22.90
CA LEU A 247 23.58 17.83 23.45
C LEU A 247 22.61 18.98 23.63
N SER A 248 21.72 19.21 22.66
CA SER A 248 20.69 20.24 22.73
C SER A 248 19.68 19.97 23.84
N SER A 249 19.23 18.73 24.00
CA SER A 249 18.28 18.37 25.07
C SER A 249 18.92 18.53 26.46
N ALA A 250 20.19 18.16 26.61
CA ALA A 250 20.96 18.31 27.84
C ALA A 250 21.41 19.76 28.13
N GLY A 251 21.48 20.61 27.10
CA GLY A 251 22.18 21.90 27.17
C GLY A 251 23.69 21.73 27.40
N ALA A 252 24.27 20.64 26.89
CA ALA A 252 25.68 20.29 27.01
C ALA A 252 26.50 20.73 25.79
N THR A 253 27.83 20.80 25.94
CA THR A 253 28.77 20.99 24.84
C THR A 253 29.51 19.69 24.56
N TYR A 254 29.86 19.44 23.30
CA TYR A 254 30.67 18.27 22.94
C TYR A 254 31.99 18.24 23.73
N ASN A 255 32.33 17.07 24.29
CA ASN A 255 33.39 16.81 25.27
C ASN A 255 33.10 17.24 26.72
N ASP A 256 31.90 17.70 27.06
CA ASP A 256 31.48 17.69 28.46
C ASP A 256 31.48 16.24 29.00
N PRO A 257 31.70 16.02 30.31
CA PRO A 257 31.73 14.67 30.87
C PRO A 257 30.46 13.88 30.53
N GLY A 258 30.63 12.74 29.85
CA GLY A 258 29.51 11.90 29.39
C GLY A 258 28.96 12.26 28.00
N TYR A 259 29.40 13.35 27.38
CA TYR A 259 28.93 13.85 26.07
C TYR A 259 30.06 13.85 25.04
N THR A 260 30.55 12.66 24.72
CA THR A 260 31.53 12.42 23.65
C THR A 260 31.05 11.23 22.84
N ASP A 261 31.51 11.13 21.60
CA ASP A 261 31.20 10.00 20.73
C ASP A 261 31.58 8.67 21.42
N GLY A 262 32.86 8.54 21.79
CA GLY A 262 33.37 7.38 22.51
C GLY A 262 33.43 6.10 21.67
N GLY A 263 33.29 6.16 20.33
CA GLY A 263 33.13 5.00 19.46
C GLY A 263 31.88 4.21 19.84
N ASP A 264 30.72 4.87 19.76
CA ASP A 264 29.39 4.36 20.10
C ASP A 264 29.19 3.95 21.56
N ALA A 265 30.12 4.34 22.43
CA ALA A 265 30.06 3.97 23.84
C ALA A 265 28.89 4.66 24.55
N ASP A 266 28.11 3.86 25.26
CA ASP A 266 27.09 4.34 26.18
C ASP A 266 27.68 5.15 27.34
N THR A 267 27.02 6.25 27.66
CA THR A 267 27.22 6.99 28.91
C THR A 267 25.90 7.09 29.68
N ALA A 268 25.96 7.35 30.98
CA ALA A 268 24.74 7.53 31.77
C ALA A 268 23.99 8.79 31.32
N GLU A 269 24.76 9.81 30.92
CA GLU A 269 24.31 11.09 30.42
C GLU A 269 23.56 10.94 29.09
N LEU A 270 24.19 10.35 28.05
CA LEU A 270 23.53 10.13 26.75
C LEU A 270 22.32 9.20 26.88
N ASN A 271 22.42 8.16 27.71
CA ASN A 271 21.28 7.25 27.92
C ASN A 271 20.08 7.92 28.59
N ALA A 272 20.28 9.01 29.35
CA ALA A 272 19.22 9.78 29.99
C ALA A 272 18.50 10.74 29.04
N GLU A 273 19.11 11.09 27.92
CA GLU A 273 18.54 11.99 26.91
C GLU A 273 17.62 11.27 25.91
N ARG A 274 17.55 9.93 25.95
CA ARG A 274 16.62 9.16 25.11
C ARG A 274 15.17 9.37 25.52
N VAL A 275 14.31 9.58 24.53
CA VAL A 275 12.87 9.73 24.70
C VAL A 275 12.12 8.55 24.10
N ALA A 276 11.01 8.17 24.76
CA ALA A 276 10.16 7.09 24.29
C ALA A 276 9.24 7.57 23.16
N VAL A 277 9.19 6.81 22.08
CA VAL A 277 8.43 7.15 20.87
C VAL A 277 7.56 5.99 20.38
N THR A 278 6.51 6.34 19.63
CA THR A 278 5.68 5.37 18.90
C THR A 278 6.18 5.25 17.47
N LEU A 279 6.49 4.03 17.05
CA LEU A 279 6.88 3.70 15.68
C LEU A 279 5.61 3.32 14.92
N ARG A 280 5.01 4.30 14.23
CA ARG A 280 3.65 4.16 13.68
C ARG A 280 3.62 3.36 12.40
N ASP A 281 2.66 2.46 12.29
CA ASP A 281 2.41 1.69 11.07
C ASP A 281 3.64 0.90 10.55
N ILE A 282 4.47 0.36 11.46
CA ILE A 282 5.59 -0.52 11.10
C ILE A 282 5.11 -1.87 10.56
N ASP A 283 5.91 -2.49 9.70
CA ASP A 283 5.64 -3.80 9.15
C ASP A 283 5.81 -4.89 10.22
N LEU A 284 4.95 -5.91 10.20
CA LEU A 284 5.15 -7.16 10.93
C LEU A 284 4.67 -8.33 10.06
N THR A 285 5.64 -9.00 9.46
CA THR A 285 5.42 -10.09 8.53
C THR A 285 5.93 -11.38 9.16
N GLY A 286 5.08 -12.41 9.21
CA GLY A 286 5.48 -13.72 9.72
C GLY A 286 5.96 -13.74 11.18
N GLY A 287 5.50 -12.78 12.01
CA GLY A 287 5.96 -12.64 13.40
C GLY A 287 7.17 -11.72 13.59
N THR A 288 7.69 -11.14 12.51
CA THR A 288 8.88 -10.29 12.52
C THR A 288 8.55 -8.84 12.18
N TYR A 289 8.85 -7.93 13.09
CA TYR A 289 8.73 -6.48 12.93
C TYR A 289 9.90 -5.91 12.11
N THR A 290 9.60 -4.95 11.24
CA THR A 290 10.58 -4.21 10.42
C THR A 290 10.21 -2.73 10.42
N LEU A 291 11.21 -1.83 10.48
CA LEU A 291 11.03 -0.37 10.45
C LEU A 291 10.65 0.13 9.05
N ARG A 292 9.50 -0.32 8.57
CA ARG A 292 8.92 -0.01 7.27
C ARG A 292 7.46 0.36 7.45
N GLY A 293 7.07 1.52 6.95
CA GLY A 293 5.71 2.03 7.00
C GLY A 293 5.35 2.85 5.77
N PRO A 294 4.18 3.52 5.77
CA PRO A 294 3.69 4.27 4.62
C PRO A 294 4.48 5.55 4.34
N TRP A 295 5.26 6.06 5.32
CA TRP A 295 5.96 7.34 5.22
C TRP A 295 7.48 7.25 5.36
N ALA A 296 8.00 6.14 5.90
CA ALA A 296 9.42 5.84 6.01
C ALA A 296 9.66 4.34 5.75
N ASP A 297 10.75 4.00 5.08
CA ASP A 297 11.03 2.63 4.63
C ASP A 297 12.52 2.30 4.74
N ILE A 298 12.89 1.48 5.74
CA ILE A 298 14.27 1.05 5.92
C ILE A 298 14.78 0.20 4.76
N ARG A 299 16.02 0.47 4.36
CA ARG A 299 16.80 -0.21 3.34
C ARG A 299 18.21 -0.50 3.84
N ASP A 300 18.86 -1.38 3.09
CA ASP A 300 20.23 -1.85 3.29
C ASP A 300 20.86 -1.89 1.88
N SER A 301 21.14 -0.69 1.37
CA SER A 301 21.37 -0.41 -0.04
C SER A 301 22.83 -0.14 -0.35
N GLU A 302 23.58 0.31 0.65
CA GLU A 302 24.99 0.62 0.54
C GLU A 302 25.82 -0.23 1.52
N SER A 303 27.11 -0.33 1.27
CA SER A 303 28.00 -0.95 2.26
C SER A 303 28.10 -0.04 3.49
N PRO A 304 28.34 -0.55 4.70
CA PRO A 304 28.22 -1.97 5.08
C PRO A 304 26.77 -2.44 5.05
N PHE A 305 26.55 -3.67 4.56
CA PHE A 305 25.22 -4.26 4.49
C PHE A 305 24.84 -4.90 5.84
N GLU A 306 24.38 -4.10 6.79
CA GLU A 306 24.08 -4.50 8.18
C GLU A 306 22.64 -5.02 8.38
N GLY A 307 21.81 -4.89 7.34
CA GLY A 307 20.46 -5.45 7.29
C GLY A 307 19.36 -4.50 7.77
N LEU A 308 18.15 -5.04 7.93
CA LEU A 308 16.93 -4.25 8.18
C LEU A 308 16.49 -4.23 9.66
N TYR A 309 17.35 -4.67 10.57
CA TYR A 309 17.14 -4.66 12.04
C TYR A 309 15.80 -5.28 12.47
N GLN A 310 15.50 -6.44 11.90
CA GLN A 310 14.26 -7.14 12.09
C GLN A 310 14.21 -7.89 13.44
N GLN A 311 13.08 -7.83 14.14
CA GLN A 311 12.93 -8.51 15.45
C GLN A 311 11.53 -9.07 15.70
N MET A 312 11.38 -10.02 16.62
CA MET A 312 10.07 -10.61 16.95
C MET A 312 9.23 -9.76 17.94
N SER A 313 9.84 -8.74 18.53
CA SER A 313 9.16 -7.82 19.46
C SER A 313 8.79 -6.52 18.76
N ASP A 314 7.69 -5.90 19.18
CA ASP A 314 7.28 -4.54 18.80
C ASP A 314 8.07 -3.45 19.56
N THR A 315 8.97 -3.82 20.47
CA THR A 315 9.71 -2.91 21.33
C THR A 315 11.17 -2.79 20.86
N PHE A 316 11.49 -1.72 20.16
CA PHE A 316 12.81 -1.37 19.64
C PHE A 316 13.54 -0.45 20.64
N ASN A 317 13.86 -0.98 21.81
CA ASN A 317 14.52 -0.24 22.88
C ASN A 317 16.03 -0.53 22.87
N PHE A 318 16.76 0.32 22.17
CA PHE A 318 18.19 0.18 21.93
C PHE A 318 18.98 1.36 22.48
N THR A 319 20.27 1.12 22.70
CA THR A 319 21.28 2.09 23.11
C THR A 319 22.20 2.43 21.95
N ARG A 320 23.00 3.50 22.06
CA ARG A 320 23.96 3.92 21.02
C ARG A 320 24.93 2.81 20.60
N THR A 321 25.23 1.89 21.52
CA THR A 321 26.12 0.74 21.19
C THR A 321 25.56 -0.27 20.16
N GLN A 322 24.37 -0.02 19.61
CA GLN A 322 23.58 -0.98 18.84
C GLN A 322 23.00 -0.30 17.61
N ASN A 323 23.42 -0.71 16.40
CA ASN A 323 22.98 -0.15 15.11
C ASN A 323 21.45 -0.04 14.94
N GLU A 324 20.68 -0.83 15.71
CA GLU A 324 19.23 -0.72 15.74
C GLU A 324 18.73 0.63 16.30
N PHE A 325 19.53 1.34 17.11
CA PHE A 325 19.20 2.64 17.67
C PHE A 325 19.13 3.71 16.58
N GLU A 326 20.12 3.76 15.70
CA GLU A 326 20.25 4.60 14.51
C GLU A 326 19.07 4.35 13.55
N ALA A 327 18.73 3.07 13.36
CA ALA A 327 17.59 2.67 12.54
C ALA A 327 16.26 3.20 13.11
N VAL A 328 16.06 3.11 14.44
CA VAL A 328 14.87 3.62 15.12
C VAL A 328 14.78 5.14 15.04
N LEU A 329 15.89 5.84 15.30
CA LEU A 329 15.96 7.31 15.23
C LEU A 329 15.62 7.78 13.82
N THR A 330 16.30 7.23 12.82
CA THR A 330 16.11 7.59 11.40
C THR A 330 14.68 7.33 10.95
N TYR A 331 14.13 6.14 11.25
CA TYR A 331 12.75 5.81 10.92
C TYR A 331 11.77 6.82 11.53
N TRP A 332 11.91 7.10 12.82
CA TRP A 332 10.95 7.91 13.55
C TRP A 332 10.94 9.36 13.06
N HIS A 333 12.11 9.97 12.84
CA HIS A 333 12.20 11.36 12.35
C HIS A 333 11.64 11.50 10.93
N ILE A 334 11.98 10.58 10.02
CA ILE A 334 11.44 10.58 8.66
C ILE A 334 9.92 10.39 8.68
N ASP A 335 9.42 9.39 9.41
CA ASP A 335 7.97 9.12 9.50
C ASP A 335 7.20 10.32 10.07
N ASN A 336 7.69 10.91 11.16
CA ASN A 336 7.03 12.06 11.79
C ASN A 336 6.95 13.27 10.84
N ILE A 337 8.04 13.60 10.16
CA ILE A 337 8.09 14.75 9.26
C ILE A 337 7.19 14.52 8.05
N MET A 338 7.29 13.34 7.44
CA MET A 338 6.46 13.00 6.28
C MET A 338 4.97 12.99 6.63
N ARG A 339 4.58 12.52 7.81
CA ARG A 339 3.20 12.62 8.32
C ARG A 339 2.81 14.07 8.57
N TYR A 340 3.64 14.86 9.22
CA TYR A 340 3.33 16.26 9.50
C TYR A 340 3.09 17.04 8.19
N LEU A 341 3.95 16.86 7.18
CA LEU A 341 3.79 17.49 5.87
C LEU A 341 2.49 17.03 5.17
N ASN A 342 2.25 15.72 5.09
CA ASN A 342 1.14 15.17 4.31
C ASN A 342 -0.22 15.22 5.00
N LEU A 343 -0.26 15.01 6.31
CA LEU A 343 -1.50 14.82 7.08
C LEU A 343 -1.91 16.11 7.82
N ASP A 344 -0.96 16.82 8.43
CA ASP A 344 -1.25 18.00 9.23
C ASP A 344 -1.24 19.28 8.39
N LEU A 345 -0.23 19.45 7.54
CA LEU A 345 -0.13 20.59 6.63
C LEU A 345 -0.89 20.37 5.31
N GLY A 346 -1.21 19.12 4.97
CA GLY A 346 -1.94 18.77 3.75
C GLY A 346 -1.13 19.05 2.48
N ILE A 347 0.20 18.98 2.54
CA ILE A 347 1.11 19.10 1.41
C ILE A 347 1.33 17.70 0.86
N PRO A 348 0.71 17.30 -0.28
CA PRO A 348 0.85 15.96 -0.82
C PRO A 348 2.25 15.82 -1.43
N ILE A 349 3.16 15.22 -0.66
CA ILE A 349 4.55 15.04 -1.03
C ILE A 349 4.99 13.61 -0.73
N THR A 350 5.46 12.95 -1.77
CA THR A 350 5.95 11.57 -1.73
C THR A 350 7.13 11.45 -2.70
N PRO A 351 7.95 10.40 -2.57
CA PRO A 351 8.98 10.10 -3.55
C PRO A 351 8.44 10.08 -4.99
N ILE A 352 9.21 10.62 -5.93
CA ILE A 352 8.86 10.63 -7.36
C ILE A 352 9.43 9.41 -8.10
N GLN A 353 10.44 8.76 -7.50
CA GLN A 353 11.17 7.61 -8.06
C GLN A 353 10.40 6.29 -7.87
N TYR A 354 9.58 6.19 -6.83
CA TYR A 354 8.87 4.98 -6.44
C TYR A 354 7.62 5.34 -5.61
N SER A 355 6.71 4.37 -5.44
CA SER A 355 5.60 4.47 -4.51
C SER A 355 6.01 4.00 -3.12
N GLY A 356 5.59 4.68 -2.06
CA GLY A 356 5.83 4.26 -0.68
C GLY A 356 6.39 5.38 0.19
N GLY A 357 6.86 5.01 1.38
CA GLY A 357 7.54 5.91 2.31
C GLY A 357 8.95 6.28 1.83
N ALA A 358 9.50 7.37 2.36
CA ALA A 358 10.87 7.77 2.06
C ALA A 358 11.86 6.66 2.46
N ARG A 359 12.67 6.20 1.50
CA ARG A 359 13.65 5.13 1.71
C ARG A 359 14.91 5.68 2.37
N PHE A 360 15.41 4.95 3.36
CA PHE A 360 16.63 5.32 4.07
C PHE A 360 17.50 4.10 4.40
N ASP A 361 18.82 4.29 4.37
CA ASP A 361 19.83 3.35 4.85
C ASP A 361 20.58 3.98 6.04
N PRO A 362 20.35 3.51 7.28
CA PRO A 362 20.94 4.14 8.47
C PRO A 362 22.43 3.83 8.65
N ASN A 363 23.02 2.88 7.91
CA ASN A 363 24.40 2.43 8.11
C ASN A 363 25.11 2.15 6.76
N GLY A 364 25.12 3.15 5.88
CA GLY A 364 25.71 3.09 4.54
C GLY A 364 27.10 3.74 4.42
N LEU A 365 27.41 4.21 3.19
CA LEU A 365 28.62 4.97 2.82
C LEU A 365 29.98 4.33 3.18
N GLY A 366 30.01 3.03 3.47
CA GLY A 366 31.19 2.30 3.93
C GLY A 366 31.67 2.78 5.30
N GLY A 367 30.81 3.41 6.10
CA GLY A 367 31.17 4.00 7.38
C GLY A 367 31.91 5.33 7.30
N ALA A 368 31.74 6.08 6.21
CA ALA A 368 32.31 7.41 6.09
C ALA A 368 31.65 8.40 7.06
N ASP A 369 32.38 9.45 7.45
CA ASP A 369 31.84 10.64 8.12
C ASP A 369 31.16 11.51 7.06
N ASN A 370 30.01 11.02 6.58
CA ASN A 370 29.23 11.64 5.52
C ASN A 370 27.85 10.98 5.42
N SER A 371 26.90 11.73 4.89
CA SER A 371 25.57 11.29 4.52
C SER A 371 25.20 11.87 3.14
N HIS A 372 24.17 11.29 2.49
CA HIS A 372 23.71 11.80 1.21
C HIS A 372 22.25 11.47 0.90
N TYR A 373 21.70 12.23 -0.04
CA TYR A 373 20.54 11.89 -0.86
C TYR A 373 20.95 11.61 -2.31
N ILE A 374 20.49 10.49 -2.87
CA ILE A 374 20.69 10.15 -4.28
C ILE A 374 19.40 10.35 -5.06
N GLY A 375 19.34 11.42 -5.88
CA GLY A 375 18.14 11.75 -6.67
C GLY A 375 17.71 10.70 -7.70
N SER A 376 18.62 9.84 -8.19
CA SER A 376 18.25 8.77 -9.12
C SER A 376 17.53 7.60 -8.46
N THR A 377 17.82 7.31 -7.19
CA THR A 377 17.16 6.26 -6.41
C THR A 377 16.05 6.80 -5.54
N GLY A 378 16.12 8.07 -5.14
CA GLY A 378 15.20 8.72 -4.20
C GLY A 378 15.45 8.31 -2.76
N GLU A 379 16.69 7.94 -2.41
CA GLU A 379 17.07 7.33 -1.14
C GLU A 379 18.09 8.19 -0.41
N VAL A 380 17.96 8.22 0.93
CA VAL A 380 18.94 8.84 1.83
C VAL A 380 19.79 7.75 2.50
N ALA A 381 21.07 7.99 2.69
CA ALA A 381 21.95 7.07 3.40
C ALA A 381 22.87 7.83 4.35
N PHE A 382 23.21 7.19 5.47
CA PHE A 382 23.99 7.77 6.56
C PHE A 382 25.21 6.92 6.85
N GLY A 383 26.37 7.55 6.98
CA GLY A 383 27.60 6.89 7.38
C GLY A 383 27.85 7.01 8.89
N HIS A 384 28.75 6.18 9.38
CA HIS A 384 29.07 6.02 10.81
C HIS A 384 30.53 6.42 11.12
N GLY A 385 30.99 7.52 10.50
CA GLY A 385 32.34 8.02 10.70
C GLY A 385 32.37 9.15 11.71
N GLY A 386 33.03 8.94 12.86
CA GLY A 386 33.04 9.97 13.91
C GLY A 386 31.86 9.76 14.86
N VAL A 387 31.00 10.76 15.01
CA VAL A 387 29.65 10.55 15.57
C VAL A 387 28.78 10.03 14.43
N ASP A 388 28.00 8.99 14.68
CA ASP A 388 27.15 8.42 13.65
C ASP A 388 26.09 9.41 13.16
N ASP A 389 26.05 9.65 11.85
CA ASP A 389 25.15 10.64 11.23
C ASP A 389 23.67 10.32 11.49
N SER A 390 23.36 9.04 11.65
CA SER A 390 22.04 8.51 11.98
C SER A 390 21.73 8.51 13.49
N GLU A 391 22.59 9.10 14.32
CA GLU A 391 22.30 9.46 15.71
C GLU A 391 21.94 10.95 15.90
N ASP A 392 22.08 11.76 14.84
CA ASP A 392 21.77 13.20 14.84
C ASP A 392 20.50 13.49 14.03
N ALA A 393 19.47 13.95 14.73
CA ALA A 393 18.21 14.34 14.13
C ALA A 393 18.38 15.43 13.05
N ASP A 394 19.28 16.39 13.25
CA ASP A 394 19.47 17.49 12.32
C ASP A 394 20.07 17.01 10.99
N VAL A 395 20.95 16.01 11.03
CA VAL A 395 21.55 15.39 9.83
C VAL A 395 20.50 14.56 9.08
N VAL A 396 19.71 13.75 9.79
CA VAL A 396 18.59 13.00 9.18
C VAL A 396 17.61 13.95 8.49
N ILE A 397 17.28 15.07 9.14
CA ILE A 397 16.40 16.11 8.59
C ILE A 397 17.03 16.81 7.39
N HIS A 398 18.34 17.06 7.42
CA HIS A 398 19.08 17.68 6.32
C HIS A 398 18.95 16.85 5.03
N GLU A 399 19.26 15.55 5.11
CA GLU A 399 19.21 14.66 3.96
C GLU A 399 17.78 14.43 3.47
N LEU A 400 16.81 14.29 4.39
CA LEU A 400 15.40 14.32 4.01
C LEU A 400 15.04 15.64 3.33
N GLY A 401 15.61 16.76 3.74
CA GLY A 401 15.45 18.08 3.12
C GLY A 401 15.88 18.09 1.65
N HIS A 402 16.99 17.43 1.30
CA HIS A 402 17.38 17.21 -0.09
C HIS A 402 16.33 16.40 -0.85
N ALA A 403 15.84 15.31 -0.26
CA ALA A 403 14.81 14.47 -0.86
C ALA A 403 13.52 15.25 -1.12
N LEU A 404 13.02 15.98 -0.12
CA LEU A 404 11.82 16.82 -0.22
C LEU A 404 11.98 17.89 -1.30
N HIS A 405 13.14 18.54 -1.38
CA HIS A 405 13.41 19.54 -2.41
C HIS A 405 13.35 18.94 -3.81
N ASP A 406 13.95 17.76 -4.01
CA ASP A 406 13.91 17.05 -5.28
C ASP A 406 12.47 16.66 -5.67
N TRP A 407 11.69 16.16 -4.71
CA TRP A 407 10.30 15.74 -4.96
C TRP A 407 9.37 16.92 -5.28
N VAL A 408 9.47 18.04 -4.54
CA VAL A 408 8.69 19.26 -4.81
C VAL A 408 9.02 19.84 -6.19
N THR A 409 10.28 19.73 -6.59
CA THR A 409 10.76 20.30 -7.86
C THR A 409 10.68 19.30 -9.02
N ASN A 410 10.15 18.09 -8.79
CA ASN A 410 9.99 17.04 -9.77
C ASN A 410 11.33 16.69 -10.46
N GLY A 411 12.36 16.42 -9.66
CA GLY A 411 13.68 15.98 -10.14
C GLY A 411 14.66 17.11 -10.43
N ASN A 412 14.37 18.35 -9.99
CA ASN A 412 15.20 19.53 -10.26
C ASN A 412 15.92 20.02 -8.99
N LEU A 413 16.58 19.09 -8.28
CA LEU A 413 17.40 19.40 -7.11
C LEU A 413 18.47 20.46 -7.46
N SER A 414 18.44 21.60 -6.77
CA SER A 414 19.43 22.67 -6.97
C SER A 414 20.79 22.28 -6.37
N GLN A 415 21.70 21.80 -7.20
CA GLN A 415 23.07 21.41 -6.85
C GLN A 415 24.03 22.59 -6.55
N VAL A 416 23.53 23.84 -6.52
CA VAL A 416 24.38 25.04 -6.56
C VAL A 416 24.51 25.76 -5.21
N ASN A 417 23.61 25.51 -4.24
CA ASN A 417 23.68 26.09 -2.88
C ASN A 417 22.92 25.18 -1.89
N GLY A 418 23.44 23.99 -1.63
CA GLY A 418 23.08 23.17 -0.46
C GLY A 418 23.85 23.67 0.75
#